data_AF-A0A2G5KM39-F1
#
_entry.id   AF-A0A2G5KM39-F1
#
_cell.length_a   1.000
_cell.length_b   1.000
_cell.length_c   1.000
_cell.angle_alpha   90.00
_cell.angle_beta   90.00
_cell.angle_gamma   90.00
#
_symmetry.space_group_name_H-M   'P 1'
#
loop_
_entity.id
_entity.type
_entity.pdbx_description
1 polymer ?
#
loop_
_entity_poly.entity_id
_entity_poly.type
_entity_poly.pdbx_seq_one_letter_code
_entity_poly.pdbx_strand_id
1 'polypeptide(L)'
;MMAIAGWLNFQGKKYNFSERIVIFTYTLAQYSLGIFIPSLIILALIPSFYMKFSFIAILFMYLYSAFVIKRIAHEKGIELWSKVLIFWMIFTIFYFSLSIIIPIILFLTGTIQPEDFRPVTSI
;
A
#
# COMPACT_ATOMS: atom_id res chain seq x y z
N MET A 1 10.25 6.24 4.17
CA MET A 1 9.98 4.84 3.74
C MET A 1 10.39 4.58 2.29
N MET A 2 9.95 5.40 1.33
CA MET A 2 10.41 5.36 -0.08
C MET A 2 11.94 5.36 -0.21
N ALA A 3 12.62 6.11 0.69
CA ALA A 3 14.07 6.12 0.85
C ALA A 3 14.68 4.74 1.18
N ILE A 4 14.08 3.98 2.09
CA ILE A 4 14.59 2.66 2.52
C ILE A 4 14.33 1.62 1.43
N ALA A 5 13.12 1.63 0.84
CA ALA A 5 12.77 0.76 -0.29
C ALA A 5 13.62 1.05 -1.55
N GLY A 6 13.89 2.34 -1.82
CA GLY A 6 14.77 2.80 -2.90
C GLY A 6 16.25 2.48 -2.66
N TRP A 7 16.72 2.46 -1.41
CA TRP A 7 18.08 2.05 -1.06
C TRP A 7 18.27 0.54 -1.26
N LEU A 8 17.35 -0.27 -0.73
CA LEU A 8 17.51 -1.73 -0.67
C LEU A 8 17.31 -2.39 -2.05
N ASN A 9 16.41 -1.87 -2.88
CA ASN A 9 16.03 -2.53 -4.13
C ASN A 9 17.02 -2.36 -5.29
N PHE A 10 18.16 -1.74 -5.06
CA PHE A 10 18.76 -0.97 -6.14
C PHE A 10 20.26 -0.75 -5.96
N GLN A 11 20.87 -1.49 -5.04
CA GLN A 11 22.32 -1.65 -4.94
C GLN A 11 22.87 -2.13 -6.31
N GLY A 12 23.75 -1.35 -6.95
CA GLY A 12 24.48 -1.78 -8.15
C GLY A 12 24.30 -0.98 -9.46
N LYS A 13 23.36 -0.02 -9.54
CA LYS A 13 23.26 0.90 -10.70
C LYS A 13 23.73 2.32 -10.38
N LYS A 14 24.25 3.03 -11.40
CA LYS A 14 24.65 4.46 -11.36
C LYS A 14 23.49 5.46 -11.10
N TYR A 15 22.28 4.99 -10.79
CA TYR A 15 21.17 5.87 -10.45
C TYR A 15 21.38 6.45 -9.06
N ASN A 16 21.25 7.77 -8.96
CA ASN A 16 21.41 8.49 -7.71
C ASN A 16 20.28 8.08 -6.76
N PHE A 17 20.55 8.07 -5.46
CA PHE A 17 19.59 7.64 -4.44
C PHE A 17 18.23 8.34 -4.58
N SER A 18 18.27 9.62 -4.96
CA SER A 18 17.09 10.45 -5.22
C SER A 18 16.21 9.93 -6.36
N GLU A 19 16.78 9.44 -7.47
CA GLU A 19 15.99 8.96 -8.63
C GLU A 19 15.17 7.73 -8.26
N ARG A 20 15.72 6.87 -7.41
CA ARG A 20 15.05 5.65 -6.94
C ARG A 20 13.84 5.99 -6.06
N ILE A 21 13.97 6.99 -5.19
CA ILE A 21 12.89 7.49 -4.36
C ILE A 21 11.79 8.10 -5.21
N VAL A 22 12.17 8.93 -6.19
CA VAL A 22 11.24 9.62 -7.08
C VAL A 22 10.41 8.60 -7.86
N ILE A 23 11.03 7.57 -8.43
CA ILE A 23 10.34 6.53 -9.19
C ILE A 23 9.32 5.77 -8.32
N PHE A 24 9.69 5.36 -7.10
CA PHE A 24 8.75 4.71 -6.19
C PHE A 24 7.60 5.64 -5.79
N THR A 25 7.90 6.92 -5.58
CA THR A 25 6.89 7.94 -5.23
C THR A 25 5.88 8.13 -6.35
N TYR A 26 6.34 8.26 -7.59
CA TYR A 26 5.46 8.36 -8.76
C TYR A 26 4.64 7.09 -8.97
N THR A 27 5.23 5.91 -8.76
CA THR A 27 4.53 4.63 -8.91
C THR A 27 3.34 4.55 -7.94
N LEU A 28 3.56 4.88 -6.67
CA LEU A 28 2.51 4.81 -5.67
C LEU A 28 1.48 5.92 -5.86
N ALA A 29 1.90 7.14 -6.22
CA ALA A 29 0.99 8.23 -6.55
C ALA A 29 0.10 7.90 -7.75
N GLN A 30 0.66 7.31 -8.80
CA GLN A 30 -0.10 6.89 -9.97
C GLN A 30 -1.14 5.82 -9.61
N TYR A 31 -0.75 4.84 -8.78
CA TYR A 31 -1.69 3.84 -8.29
C TYR A 31 -2.80 4.49 -7.44
N SER A 32 -2.44 5.40 -6.54
CA SER A 32 -3.40 6.12 -5.68
C SER A 32 -4.39 6.95 -6.48
N LEU A 33 -3.94 7.67 -7.50
CA LEU A 33 -4.82 8.44 -8.38
C LEU A 33 -5.72 7.53 -9.21
N GLY A 34 -5.18 6.39 -9.67
CA GLY A 34 -5.93 5.40 -10.45
C GLY A 34 -7.05 4.73 -9.66
N ILE A 35 -6.81 4.40 -8.38
CA ILE A 35 -7.81 3.75 -7.53
C ILE A 35 -8.82 4.72 -6.94
N PHE A 36 -8.49 6.02 -6.86
CA PHE A 36 -9.34 7.04 -6.27
C PHE A 36 -10.71 7.15 -6.96
N ILE A 37 -10.73 7.26 -8.30
CA ILE A 37 -11.95 7.38 -9.09
C ILE A 37 -12.90 6.17 -8.91
N PRO A 38 -12.46 4.91 -9.12
CA PRO A 38 -13.33 3.77 -8.92
C PRO A 38 -13.75 3.59 -7.46
N SER A 39 -12.91 3.95 -6.50
CA SER A 39 -13.28 3.93 -5.07
C SER A 39 -14.44 4.88 -4.77
N LEU A 40 -14.41 6.10 -5.30
CA LEU A 40 -15.50 7.07 -5.13
C LEU A 40 -16.79 6.59 -5.78
N ILE A 41 -16.72 6.03 -6.99
CA ILE A 41 -17.90 5.52 -7.70
C ILE A 41 -18.56 4.38 -6.91
N ILE A 42 -17.76 3.43 -6.41
CA ILE A 42 -18.28 2.31 -5.63
C ILE A 42 -18.88 2.79 -4.32
N LEU A 43 -18.22 3.75 -3.64
CA LEU A 43 -18.74 4.30 -2.41
C LEU A 43 -20.06 5.08 -2.62
N ALA A 44 -20.21 5.78 -3.73
CA ALA A 44 -21.42 6.55 -4.04
C ALA A 44 -22.61 5.66 -4.46
N LEU A 45 -22.37 4.58 -5.20
CA LEU A 45 -23.43 3.74 -5.76
C LEU A 45 -23.75 2.52 -4.88
N ILE A 46 -22.73 1.83 -4.38
CA ILE A 46 -22.87 0.54 -3.67
C ILE A 46 -21.85 0.48 -2.51
N PRO A 47 -22.11 1.19 -1.39
CA PRO A 47 -21.19 1.24 -0.26
C PRO A 47 -20.88 -0.14 0.34
N SER A 48 -21.85 -1.07 0.29
CA SER A 48 -21.70 -2.43 0.81
C SER A 48 -20.62 -3.24 0.08
N PHE A 49 -20.28 -2.87 -1.15
CA PHE A 49 -19.23 -3.54 -1.92
C PHE A 49 -17.84 -2.94 -1.70
N TYR A 50 -17.75 -1.76 -1.10
CA TYR A 50 -16.48 -1.03 -0.89
C TYR A 50 -15.43 -1.85 -0.15
N MET A 51 -15.84 -2.62 0.87
CA MET A 51 -14.91 -3.46 1.64
C MET A 51 -14.30 -4.58 0.77
N LYS A 52 -15.12 -5.25 -0.04
CA LYS A 52 -14.65 -6.30 -0.98
C LYS A 52 -13.72 -5.69 -2.04
N PHE A 53 -14.08 -4.54 -2.58
CA PHE A 53 -13.26 -3.80 -3.54
C PHE A 53 -11.91 -3.40 -2.95
N SER A 54 -11.88 -2.94 -1.70
CA SER A 54 -10.65 -2.52 -1.02
C SER A 54 -9.64 -3.68 -0.89
N PHE A 55 -10.10 -4.89 -0.57
CA PHE A 55 -9.23 -6.06 -0.54
C PHE A 55 -8.66 -6.42 -1.92
N ILE A 56 -9.49 -6.34 -2.97
CA ILE A 56 -9.06 -6.56 -4.36
C ILE A 56 -8.05 -5.48 -4.77
N ALA A 57 -8.30 -4.23 -4.42
CA ALA A 57 -7.40 -3.12 -4.69
C ALA A 57 -6.01 -3.36 -4.09
N ILE A 58 -5.94 -3.73 -2.80
CA ILE A 58 -4.66 -4.05 -2.14
C ILE A 58 -3.90 -5.16 -2.89
N LEU A 59 -4.59 -6.22 -3.35
CA LEU A 59 -3.96 -7.26 -4.16
C LEU A 59 -3.42 -6.71 -5.49
N PHE A 60 -4.21 -5.90 -6.19
CA PHE A 60 -3.79 -5.25 -7.44
C PHE A 60 -2.61 -4.30 -7.26
N MET A 61 -2.53 -3.62 -6.11
CA MET A 61 -1.40 -2.75 -5.78
C MET A 61 -0.09 -3.54 -5.69
N TYR A 62 -0.09 -4.71 -5.04
CA TYR A 62 1.09 -5.57 -4.96
C TYR A 62 1.52 -6.09 -6.34
N LEU A 63 0.56 -6.45 -7.19
CA LEU A 63 0.83 -6.86 -8.58
C LEU A 63 1.38 -5.70 -9.42
N TYR A 64 0.78 -4.52 -9.30
CA TYR A 64 1.19 -3.32 -10.01
C TYR A 64 2.60 -2.89 -9.59
N SER A 65 2.91 -2.90 -8.29
CA SER A 65 4.24 -2.56 -7.80
C SER A 65 5.29 -3.55 -8.31
N ALA A 66 4.99 -4.85 -8.34
CA ALA A 66 5.88 -5.86 -8.88
C ALA A 66 6.11 -5.67 -10.39
N PHE A 67 5.06 -5.34 -11.15
CA PHE A 67 5.16 -5.01 -12.57
C PHE A 67 6.08 -3.81 -12.83
N VAL A 68 5.92 -2.74 -12.04
CA VAL A 68 6.73 -1.52 -12.19
C VAL A 68 8.19 -1.78 -11.82
N ILE A 69 8.46 -2.48 -10.71
CA ILE A 69 9.82 -2.88 -10.31
C ILE A 69 10.48 -3.74 -11.42
N LYS A 70 9.75 -4.72 -11.97
CA LYS A 70 10.23 -5.54 -13.10
C LYS A 70 10.60 -4.69 -14.31
N ARG A 71 9.78 -3.69 -14.63
CA ARG A 71 10.00 -2.81 -15.78
C ARG A 71 11.22 -1.89 -15.60
N ILE A 72 11.48 -1.41 -14.38
CA ILE A 72 12.56 -0.47 -14.10
C ILE A 72 13.90 -1.17 -13.84
N ALA A 73 13.88 -2.28 -13.10
CA ALA A 73 15.11 -2.96 -12.70
C ALA A 73 15.86 -3.54 -13.92
N HIS A 74 15.15 -3.98 -14.96
CA HIS A 74 15.70 -4.70 -16.13
C HIS A 74 16.51 -5.97 -15.77
N GLU A 75 16.57 -6.34 -14.50
CA GLU A 75 17.23 -7.52 -13.98
C GLU A 75 16.31 -8.73 -14.11
N LYS A 76 16.91 -9.90 -14.34
CA LYS A 76 16.19 -11.18 -14.49
C LYS A 76 16.63 -12.13 -13.39
N GLY A 77 15.70 -12.96 -12.91
CA GLY A 77 16.00 -14.03 -11.96
C GLY A 77 15.74 -13.68 -10.50
N ILE A 78 16.54 -14.25 -9.60
CA ILE A 78 16.35 -14.20 -8.14
C ILE A 78 16.45 -12.77 -7.59
N GLU A 79 17.35 -11.95 -8.15
CA GLU A 79 17.62 -10.59 -7.67
C GLU A 79 16.39 -9.69 -7.80
N LEU A 80 15.60 -9.86 -8.86
CA LEU A 80 14.35 -9.14 -9.04
C LEU A 80 13.31 -9.52 -7.97
N TRP A 81 13.17 -10.81 -7.69
CA TRP A 81 12.18 -11.31 -6.73
C TRP A 81 12.53 -10.91 -5.30
N SER A 82 13.80 -10.91 -4.91
CA SER A 82 14.23 -10.38 -3.62
C SER A 82 13.80 -8.93 -3.44
N LYS A 83 13.93 -8.10 -4.48
CA LYS A 83 13.55 -6.69 -4.46
C LYS A 83 12.05 -6.46 -4.32
N VAL A 84 11.27 -7.24 -5.08
CA VAL A 84 9.80 -7.21 -4.98
C VAL A 84 9.35 -7.65 -3.58
N LEU A 85 9.92 -8.72 -3.03
CA LEU A 85 9.59 -9.22 -1.69
C LEU A 85 9.93 -8.21 -0.58
N ILE A 86 11.10 -7.59 -0.66
CA ILE A 86 11.49 -6.50 0.26
C ILE A 86 10.47 -5.36 0.21
N PHE A 87 10.09 -4.94 -1.00
CA PHE A 87 9.10 -3.88 -1.17
C PHE A 87 7.76 -4.25 -0.54
N TRP A 88 7.27 -5.47 -0.79
CA TRP A 88 6.03 -5.98 -0.21
C TRP A 88 6.09 -6.03 1.32
N MET A 89 7.20 -6.48 1.91
CA MET A 89 7.38 -6.49 3.37
C MET A 89 7.32 -5.09 3.97
N ILE A 90 8.10 -4.15 3.42
CA ILE A 90 8.11 -2.75 3.89
C ILE A 90 6.70 -2.15 3.80
N PHE A 91 6.01 -2.38 2.68
CA PHE A 91 4.66 -1.86 2.48
C PHE A 91 3.65 -2.48 3.44
N THR A 92 3.74 -3.79 3.67
CA THR A 92 2.86 -4.51 4.60
C THR A 92 3.02 -3.99 6.02
N ILE A 93 4.27 -3.85 6.49
CA ILE A 93 4.56 -3.30 7.83
C ILE A 93 3.97 -1.89 7.96
N PHE A 94 4.09 -1.07 6.91
CA PHE A 94 3.49 0.25 6.91
C PHE A 94 1.98 0.23 7.03
N TYR A 95 1.34 -0.62 6.22
CA TYR A 95 -0.11 -0.76 6.19
C TYR A 95 -0.65 -1.17 7.56
N PHE A 96 -0.03 -2.16 8.21
CA PHE A 96 -0.39 -2.55 9.58
C PHE A 96 -0.15 -1.43 10.59
N SER A 97 0.97 -0.71 10.46
CA SER A 97 1.28 0.42 11.36
C SER A 97 0.18 1.48 11.30
N LEU A 98 -0.25 1.90 10.10
CA LEU A 98 -1.34 2.86 9.93
C LEU A 98 -2.68 2.31 10.43
N SER A 99 -2.96 1.04 10.14
CA SER A 99 -4.19 0.37 10.56
C SER A 99 -4.32 0.26 12.08
N ILE A 100 -3.20 0.26 12.82
CA ILE A 100 -3.18 0.24 14.29
C ILE A 100 -3.21 1.68 14.85
N ILE A 101 -2.44 2.60 14.27
CA ILE A 101 -2.32 3.98 14.75
C ILE A 101 -3.64 4.73 14.65
N ILE A 102 -4.39 4.58 13.55
CA ILE A 102 -5.65 5.32 13.34
C ILE A 102 -6.69 5.00 14.44
N PRO A 103 -7.00 3.73 14.74
CA PRO A 103 -7.87 3.38 15.88
C PRO A 103 -7.36 3.90 17.22
N ILE A 104 -6.05 3.85 17.47
CA ILE A 104 -5.46 4.38 18.71
C ILE A 104 -5.74 5.89 18.84
N ILE A 105 -5.54 6.66 17.78
CA ILE A 105 -5.83 8.11 17.79
C ILE A 105 -7.32 8.37 18.04
N LEU A 106 -8.20 7.61 17.37
CA LEU A 106 -9.65 7.76 17.52
C LEU A 106 -10.12 7.39 18.94
N PHE A 107 -9.47 6.41 19.56
CA PHE A 107 -9.69 6.05 20.96
C PHE A 107 -9.23 7.16 21.92
N LEU A 108 -8.03 7.72 21.70
CA LEU A 108 -7.50 8.84 22.50
C LEU A 108 -8.32 10.13 22.37
N THR A 109 -8.96 10.33 21.20
CA THR A 109 -9.84 11.49 20.95
C THR A 109 -11.24 11.30 21.55
N GLY A 110 -11.53 10.13 22.15
CA GLY A 110 -12.84 9.81 22.73
C GLY A 110 -13.94 9.63 21.68
N THR A 111 -13.59 9.53 20.40
CA THR A 111 -14.54 9.31 19.29
C THR A 111 -15.03 7.87 19.25
N ILE A 112 -14.22 6.92 19.73
CA ILE A 112 -14.55 5.50 19.80
C ILE A 112 -14.43 5.04 21.25
N GLN A 113 -15.48 4.39 21.77
CA GLN A 113 -15.46 3.74 23.07
C GLN A 113 -15.20 2.24 22.91
N PRO A 114 -14.67 1.54 23.93
CA PRO A 114 -14.50 0.09 23.87
C PRO A 114 -15.81 -0.66 23.57
N GLU A 115 -16.94 -0.04 23.90
CA GLU A 115 -18.29 -0.55 23.68
C GLU A 115 -18.69 -0.60 22.20
N ASP A 116 -18.09 0.23 21.35
CA ASP A 116 -18.35 0.25 19.89
C ASP A 116 -17.78 -0.97 19.17
N PHE A 117 -16.89 -1.72 19.83
CA PHE A 117 -16.34 -2.98 19.31
C PHE A 117 -17.18 -4.22 19.70
N ARG A 118 -18.31 -4.03 20.42
CA ARG A 118 -19.20 -5.13 20.75
C ARG A 118 -19.83 -5.71 19.47
N PRO A 119 -19.89 -7.04 19.31
CA PRO A 119 -20.54 -7.65 18.17
C PRO A 119 -22.03 -7.30 18.17
N VAL A 120 -22.57 -6.90 17.02
CA VAL A 120 -24.01 -6.62 16.86
C VAL A 120 -24.76 -7.90 17.17
N THR A 121 -25.47 -7.91 18.30
CA THR A 121 -26.31 -9.04 18.68
C THR A 121 -27.56 -8.97 17.81
N SER A 122 -27.56 -9.65 16.68
CA SER A 122 -28.75 -9.83 15.85
C SER A 122 -29.77 -10.65 16.63
N ILE A 123 -30.85 -9.99 17.07
CA ILE A 123 -32.10 -10.62 17.48
C ILE A 123 -32.98 -10.72 16.24
#